data_AF-A0A5N6S839-F1
#
_entry.id   AF-A0A5N6S839-F1
#
_cell.length_a   1.000
_cell.length_b   1.000
_cell.length_c   1.000
_cell.angle_alpha   90.00
_cell.angle_beta   90.00
_cell.angle_gamma   90.00
#
_symmetry.space_group_name_H-M   'P 1'
#
loop_
_entity.id
_entity.type
_entity.pdbx_description
1 polymer ?
#
loop_
_entity_poly.entity_id
_entity_poly.type
_entity_poly.pdbx_seq_one_letter_code
_entity_poly.pdbx_strand_id
1 'polypeptide(L)'
;MPSEVATLQFLNKAKVPSRRYSIIFYVHGETPVGARYTLMGKLQGKSLRWSPASPEQRTKILPLGPYSNPRDYLRTSIEINLDFDDGQFYMRHAHGQGDHILIDVDYKHHRIVDWEWAYTEPKSAAFKSNIILLSVADFCNGANCIGEEESTFATN
;
A
#
# COMPACT_ATOMS: atom_id res chain seq x y z
N MET A 1 -7.65 -10.25 -13.77
CA MET A 1 -7.21 -9.38 -14.89
C MET A 1 -8.20 -8.25 -15.22
N PRO A 2 -9.48 -8.46 -15.60
CA PRO A 2 -10.39 -7.33 -15.83
C PRO A 2 -10.58 -6.43 -14.60
N SER A 3 -10.66 -7.06 -13.42
CA SER A 3 -10.74 -6.38 -12.11
C SER A 3 -9.56 -5.44 -11.88
N GLU A 4 -8.34 -5.91 -12.06
CA GLU A 4 -7.11 -5.11 -11.92
C GLU A 4 -7.11 -3.90 -12.86
N VAL A 5 -7.44 -4.12 -14.14
CA VAL A 5 -7.50 -3.02 -15.12
C VAL A 5 -8.53 -1.98 -14.70
N ALA A 6 -9.71 -2.39 -14.25
CA ALA A 6 -10.74 -1.48 -13.76
C ALA A 6 -10.26 -0.71 -12.51
N THR A 7 -9.60 -1.39 -11.57
CA THR A 7 -9.00 -0.79 -10.36
C THR A 7 -7.96 0.26 -10.73
N LEU A 8 -7.03 -0.06 -11.62
CA LEU A 8 -5.97 0.87 -12.07
C LEU A 8 -6.57 2.07 -12.83
N GLN A 9 -7.61 1.87 -13.65
CA GLN A 9 -8.33 2.95 -14.31
C GLN A 9 -9.06 3.88 -13.32
N PHE A 10 -9.67 3.31 -12.28
CA PHE A 10 -10.30 4.06 -11.20
C PHE A 10 -9.26 4.87 -10.41
N LEU A 11 -8.15 4.25 -10.02
CA LEU A 11 -7.06 4.89 -9.29
C LEU A 11 -6.39 6.01 -10.07
N ASN A 12 -6.31 5.91 -11.40
CA ASN A 12 -5.77 6.99 -12.25
C ASN A 12 -6.67 8.24 -12.25
N LYS A 13 -7.98 8.09 -11.98
CA LYS A 13 -8.93 9.19 -11.82
C LYS A 13 -8.94 9.74 -10.39
N ALA A 14 -8.73 8.89 -9.40
CA ALA A 14 -8.64 9.28 -8.01
C ALA A 14 -7.33 10.02 -7.72
N LYS A 15 -7.34 11.03 -6.83
CA LYS A 15 -6.12 11.77 -6.42
C LYS A 15 -5.25 10.97 -5.44
N VAL A 16 -5.21 9.65 -5.56
CA VAL A 16 -4.39 8.77 -4.71
C VAL A 16 -2.93 8.90 -5.15
N PRO A 17 -1.93 8.78 -4.25
CA PRO A 17 -0.51 8.80 -4.59
C PRO A 17 -0.04 7.75 -5.62
N SER A 18 -0.93 6.93 -6.16
CA SER A 18 -0.72 6.17 -7.40
C SER A 18 -0.60 7.12 -8.59
N ARG A 19 0.48 7.92 -8.66
CA ARG A 19 0.72 8.79 -9.80
C ARG A 19 0.71 7.93 -11.07
N ARG A 20 -0.28 8.18 -11.93
CA ARG A 20 -0.45 7.72 -13.32
C ARG A 20 0.12 6.34 -13.65
N TYR A 21 -0.70 5.31 -13.48
CA TYR A 21 -0.63 4.14 -14.34
C TYR A 21 -1.03 4.55 -15.75
N SER A 22 -0.08 4.60 -16.68
CA SER A 22 -0.42 4.64 -18.11
C SER A 22 -0.78 3.23 -18.54
N ILE A 23 -2.02 2.82 -18.34
CA ILE A 23 -2.55 1.62 -18.99
C ILE A 23 -2.63 1.93 -20.48
N ILE A 24 -1.88 1.19 -21.28
CA ILE A 24 -1.76 1.44 -22.71
C ILE A 24 -2.82 0.61 -23.44
N PHE A 25 -2.96 -0.68 -23.11
CA PHE A 25 -3.96 -1.57 -23.71
C PHE A 25 -4.34 -2.73 -22.79
N TYR A 26 -5.62 -3.10 -22.76
CA TYR A 26 -6.09 -4.39 -22.25
C TYR A 26 -6.40 -5.29 -23.44
N VAL A 27 -5.72 -6.44 -23.56
CA VAL A 27 -5.91 -7.38 -24.67
C VAL A 27 -6.73 -8.57 -24.20
N HIS A 28 -7.89 -8.77 -24.83
CA HIS A 28 -8.82 -9.85 -24.54
C HIS A 28 -9.16 -10.64 -25.82
N GLY A 29 -9.62 -11.89 -25.66
CA GLY A 29 -9.95 -12.79 -26.76
C GLY A 29 -8.82 -13.75 -27.12
N GLU A 30 -8.79 -14.20 -28.38
CA GLU A 30 -7.65 -14.95 -28.93
C GLU A 30 -6.48 -14.00 -29.13
N THR A 31 -5.37 -14.28 -28.44
CA THR A 31 -4.17 -13.45 -28.50
C THR A 31 -3.02 -14.22 -29.15
N PRO A 32 -2.03 -13.52 -29.75
CA PRO A 32 -0.87 -14.19 -30.38
C PRO A 32 -0.04 -15.05 -29.42
N VAL A 33 -0.21 -14.87 -28.11
CA VAL A 33 0.53 -15.56 -27.06
C VAL A 33 -0.33 -16.59 -26.31
N GLY A 34 -1.58 -16.81 -26.73
CA GLY A 34 -2.49 -17.78 -26.11
C GLY A 34 -2.99 -17.41 -24.71
N ALA A 35 -2.70 -16.21 -24.24
CA ALA A 35 -3.09 -15.71 -22.91
C ALA A 35 -3.54 -14.25 -22.97
N ARG A 36 -4.45 -13.86 -22.07
CA ARG A 36 -4.85 -12.45 -21.91
C ARG A 36 -3.73 -11.68 -21.20
N TYR A 37 -3.52 -10.43 -21.59
CA TYR A 37 -2.49 -9.59 -20.98
C TYR A 37 -2.89 -8.12 -21.00
N THR A 38 -2.29 -7.36 -20.10
CA THR A 38 -2.40 -5.90 -20.03
C THR A 38 -1.04 -5.29 -20.33
N LEU A 39 -1.00 -4.31 -21.22
CA LEU A 39 0.19 -3.51 -21.48
C LEU A 39 0.11 -2.22 -20.67
N MET A 40 1.14 -1.99 -19.86
CA MET A 40 1.26 -0.83 -18.99
C MET A 40 2.58 -0.12 -19.26
N GLY A 41 2.58 1.20 -19.11
CA GLY A 41 3.81 1.98 -19.15
C GLY A 41 4.73 1.58 -18.01
N LYS A 42 6.02 1.42 -18.32
CA LYS A 42 7.03 1.10 -17.31
C LYS A 42 7.08 2.20 -16.25
N LEU A 43 6.81 1.81 -15.01
CA LEU A 43 6.99 2.70 -13.87
C LEU A 43 8.48 2.83 -13.53
N GLN A 44 8.92 4.05 -13.27
CA GLN A 44 10.25 4.32 -12.75
C GLN A 44 10.29 4.10 -11.25
N GLY A 45 11.42 3.62 -10.74
CA GLY A 45 11.65 3.37 -9.32
C GLY A 45 12.25 1.98 -9.07
N LYS A 46 12.58 1.72 -7.81
CA LYS A 46 13.01 0.42 -7.31
C LYS A 46 11.98 -0.10 -6.31
N SER A 47 11.80 -1.41 -6.22
CA SER A 47 11.00 -2.02 -5.16
C SER A 47 11.61 -1.66 -3.79
N LEU A 48 10.75 -1.23 -2.87
CA LEU A 48 11.13 -0.92 -1.51
C LEU A 48 11.50 -2.22 -0.80
N ARG A 49 12.77 -2.30 -0.38
CA ARG A 49 13.21 -3.31 0.58
C ARG A 49 13.18 -2.70 1.97
N TRP A 50 12.19 -3.09 2.78
CA TRP A 50 11.98 -2.53 4.12
C TRP A 50 13.12 -2.90 5.09
N SER A 51 13.48 -4.18 5.16
CA SER A 51 14.50 -4.67 6.11
C SER A 51 15.84 -3.92 6.05
N PRO A 52 16.45 -3.69 4.86
CA PRO A 52 17.70 -2.93 4.78
C PRO A 52 17.55 -1.40 4.77
N ALA A 53 16.34 -0.83 4.86
CA ALA A 53 16.16 0.61 4.84
C ALA A 53 16.58 1.26 6.17
N SER A 54 17.27 2.41 6.13
CA SER A 54 17.67 3.15 7.34
C SER A 54 16.46 3.80 8.03
N PRO A 55 16.56 4.17 9.32
CA PRO A 55 15.51 4.90 10.02
C PRO A 55 15.04 6.18 9.29
N GLU A 56 15.97 6.94 8.70
CA GLU A 56 15.66 8.15 7.92
C GLU A 56 14.90 7.82 6.63
N GLN A 57 15.24 6.71 5.97
CA GLN A 57 14.53 6.23 4.78
C GLN A 57 13.11 5.74 5.13
N ARG A 58 12.96 5.02 6.23
CA ARG A 58 11.66 4.53 6.72
C ARG A 58 10.74 5.68 7.08
N THR A 59 11.25 6.71 7.75
CA THR A 59 10.47 7.92 8.10
C THR A 59 9.89 8.62 6.87
N LYS A 60 10.61 8.60 5.74
CA LYS A 60 10.11 9.16 4.47
C LYS A 60 9.02 8.32 3.82
N ILE A 61 8.97 7.01 4.10
CA ILE A 61 7.96 6.09 3.58
C ILE A 61 6.72 6.06 4.47
N LEU A 62 6.85 6.25 5.77
CA LEU A 62 5.72 6.20 6.70
C LEU A 62 4.53 7.15 6.40
N PRO A 63 4.65 8.29 5.67
CA PRO A 63 3.47 9.03 5.20
C PRO A 63 2.78 8.38 3.99
N LEU A 64 2.58 7.06 3.97
CA LEU A 64 1.80 6.36 2.92
C LEU A 64 0.28 6.63 3.00
N GLY A 65 -0.15 7.45 3.96
CA GLY A 65 -1.49 8.05 4.04
C GLY A 65 -1.42 9.58 4.01
N PRO A 66 -2.54 10.31 4.20
CA PRO A 66 -2.53 11.78 4.27
C PRO A 66 -1.81 12.36 5.50
N TYR A 67 -1.09 11.53 6.26
CA TYR A 67 -0.53 11.85 7.56
C TYR A 67 0.91 12.32 7.42
N SER A 68 1.22 13.46 8.03
CA SER A 68 2.55 14.06 8.03
C SER A 68 3.46 13.53 9.13
N ASN A 69 2.93 12.78 10.10
CA ASN A 69 3.69 12.21 11.20
C ASN A 69 3.07 10.90 11.75
N PRO A 70 3.88 10.07 12.43
CA PRO A 70 3.47 8.82 13.09
C PRO A 70 2.27 8.93 14.04
N ARG A 71 2.16 10.02 14.80
CA ARG A 71 1.10 10.20 15.80
C ARG A 71 -0.26 10.40 15.16
N ASP A 72 -0.34 11.22 14.12
CA ASP A 72 -1.58 11.43 13.36
C ASP A 72 -2.02 10.15 12.66
N TYR A 73 -1.07 9.35 12.16
CA TYR A 73 -1.38 8.02 11.64
C TYR A 73 -1.98 7.10 12.71
N LEU A 74 -1.37 7.00 13.89
CA LEU A 74 -1.89 6.16 14.98
C LEU A 74 -3.25 6.66 15.48
N ARG A 75 -3.36 7.96 15.78
CA ARG A 75 -4.61 8.57 16.26
C ARG A 75 -5.73 8.33 15.26
N THR A 76 -5.49 8.59 13.98
CA THR A 76 -6.52 8.37 12.96
C THR A 76 -6.82 6.88 12.77
N SER A 77 -5.81 6.00 12.88
CA SER A 77 -6.04 4.55 12.84
C SER A 77 -6.90 4.09 14.03
N ILE A 78 -6.66 4.61 15.23
CA ILE A 78 -7.47 4.34 16.42
C ILE A 78 -8.89 4.87 16.22
N GLU A 79 -9.03 6.13 15.80
CA GLU A 79 -10.32 6.75 15.50
C GLU A 79 -11.10 5.94 14.45
N ILE A 80 -10.46 5.51 13.36
CA ILE A 80 -11.06 4.66 12.32
C ILE A 80 -11.48 3.28 12.85
N ASN A 81 -10.74 2.72 13.81
CA ASN A 81 -11.09 1.43 14.41
C ASN A 81 -12.19 1.56 15.48
N LEU A 82 -12.30 2.73 16.13
CA LEU A 82 -13.32 3.03 17.14
C LEU A 82 -14.62 3.58 16.53
N ASP A 83 -14.51 4.26 15.39
CA ASP A 83 -15.64 4.76 14.61
C ASP A 83 -16.28 3.57 13.90
N PHE A 84 -17.45 3.17 14.38
CA PHE A 84 -18.21 2.07 13.82
C PHE A 84 -18.55 2.37 12.35
N ASP A 85 -18.54 1.31 11.56
CA ASP A 85 -18.75 1.31 10.11
C ASP A 85 -19.85 2.29 9.67
N ASP A 86 -19.53 3.15 8.69
CA ASP A 86 -20.48 4.13 8.15
C ASP A 86 -21.44 3.52 7.12
N GLY A 87 -21.44 2.18 7.02
CA GLY A 87 -22.23 1.39 6.08
C GLY A 87 -21.66 1.39 4.67
N GLN A 88 -20.50 2.04 4.45
CA GLN A 88 -19.87 2.14 3.15
C GLN A 88 -18.69 1.17 3.01
N PHE A 89 -18.38 0.87 1.75
CA PHE A 89 -17.28 -0.03 1.40
C PHE A 89 -16.13 0.74 0.75
N TYR A 90 -14.93 0.43 1.21
CA TYR A 90 -13.70 1.09 0.80
C TYR A 90 -12.76 0.09 0.15
N MET A 91 -12.06 0.55 -0.90
CA MET A 91 -11.10 -0.29 -1.62
C MET A 91 -9.82 -0.47 -0.81
N ARG A 92 -9.32 -1.71 -0.78
CA ARG A 92 -8.13 -2.12 -0.04
C ARG A 92 -7.16 -2.87 -0.93
N HIS A 93 -5.87 -2.58 -0.74
CA HIS A 93 -4.77 -3.36 -1.32
C HIS A 93 -4.61 -4.68 -0.55
N ALA A 94 -4.59 -5.82 -1.26
CA ALA A 94 -4.53 -7.13 -0.61
C ALA A 94 -3.17 -7.47 -0.01
N HIS A 95 -2.08 -6.93 -0.55
CA HIS A 95 -0.73 -7.17 -0.05
C HIS A 95 -0.14 -5.89 0.53
N GLY A 96 -0.16 -5.78 1.85
CA GLY A 96 0.45 -4.65 2.56
C GLY A 96 1.98 -4.75 2.66
N GLN A 97 2.62 -5.72 2.02
CA GLN A 97 4.06 -5.90 2.12
C GLN A 97 4.81 -4.82 1.32
N GLY A 98 5.97 -4.39 1.83
CA GLY A 98 6.68 -3.22 1.31
C GLY A 98 7.22 -3.39 -0.11
N ASP A 99 7.39 -4.61 -0.60
CA ASP A 99 7.93 -4.92 -1.92
C ASP A 99 7.02 -4.53 -3.08
N HIS A 100 5.72 -4.38 -2.83
CA HIS A 100 4.74 -3.84 -3.78
C HIS A 100 4.72 -2.30 -3.80
N ILE A 101 5.68 -1.64 -3.15
CA ILE A 101 5.86 -0.19 -3.17
C ILE A 101 7.11 0.14 -3.99
N LEU A 102 6.93 0.87 -5.08
CA LEU A 102 8.03 1.44 -5.85
C LEU A 102 8.41 2.80 -5.25
N ILE A 103 9.71 2.98 -5.01
CA ILE A 103 10.31 4.21 -4.50
C ILE A 103 11.28 4.82 -5.52
N ASP A 104 11.35 6.14 -5.55
CA ASP A 104 12.39 6.86 -6.28
C ASP A 104 13.73 6.86 -5.50
N VAL A 105 14.77 7.47 -6.08
CA VAL A 105 16.11 7.54 -5.47
C VAL A 105 16.13 8.27 -4.12
N ASP A 106 15.20 9.21 -3.93
CA ASP A 106 15.13 10.08 -2.74
C ASP A 106 14.14 9.59 -1.67
N TYR A 107 13.39 8.51 -1.97
CA TYR A 107 12.29 7.99 -1.14
C TYR A 107 11.16 9.02 -0.95
N LYS A 108 10.93 9.88 -1.94
CA LYS A 108 9.91 10.96 -1.89
C LYS A 108 8.64 10.64 -2.67
N HIS A 109 8.75 9.84 -3.72
CA HIS A 109 7.62 9.39 -4.50
C HIS A 109 7.44 7.89 -4.35
N HIS A 110 6.24 7.50 -3.95
CA HIS A 110 5.85 6.12 -3.71
C HIS A 110 4.74 5.75 -4.70
N ARG A 111 4.82 4.56 -5.27
CA ARG A 111 3.75 3.99 -6.12
C ARG A 111 3.43 2.60 -5.63
N ILE A 112 2.16 2.33 -5.36
CA ILE A 112 1.69 1.00 -4.93
C ILE A 112 1.30 0.23 -6.18
N VAL A 113 2.00 -0.87 -6.49
CA VAL A 113 1.74 -1.79 -7.61
C VAL A 113 1.03 -3.05 -7.14
N ASP A 114 0.64 -3.92 -8.08
CA ASP A 114 0.09 -5.25 -7.77
C ASP A 114 -1.35 -5.25 -7.22
N TRP A 115 -2.25 -4.62 -7.96
CA TRP A 115 -3.67 -4.45 -7.58
C TRP A 115 -4.56 -5.64 -8.00
N GLU A 116 -3.98 -6.77 -8.40
CA GLU A 116 -4.76 -7.88 -8.98
C GLU A 116 -5.77 -8.48 -8.00
N TRP A 117 -5.46 -8.40 -6.71
CA TRP A 117 -6.32 -8.89 -5.62
C TRP A 117 -6.98 -7.76 -4.84
N ALA A 118 -7.06 -6.54 -5.38
CA ALA A 118 -7.79 -5.46 -4.71
C ALA A 118 -9.24 -5.87 -4.40
N TYR A 119 -9.71 -5.58 -3.19
CA TYR A 119 -11.06 -5.90 -2.73
C TYR A 119 -11.65 -4.75 -1.92
N THR A 120 -12.92 -4.85 -1.58
CA THR A 120 -13.62 -3.86 -0.76
C THR A 120 -13.91 -4.40 0.63
N GLU A 121 -13.78 -3.55 1.65
CA GLU A 121 -14.06 -3.86 3.06
C GLU A 121 -14.82 -2.70 3.72
N PRO A 122 -15.49 -2.95 4.86
CA PRO A 122 -15.91 -1.91 5.80
C PRO A 122 -14.77 -0.95 6.15
N LYS A 123 -15.12 0.28 6.53
CA LYS A 123 -14.16 1.36 6.83
C LYS A 123 -13.03 0.90 7.77
N SER A 124 -13.37 0.29 8.90
CA SER A 124 -12.40 -0.16 9.91
C SER A 124 -11.41 -1.20 9.37
N ALA A 125 -11.89 -2.15 8.55
CA ALA A 125 -11.05 -3.20 7.97
C ALA A 125 -10.24 -2.73 6.74
N ALA A 126 -10.75 -1.74 6.00
CA ALA A 126 -10.09 -1.14 4.85
C ALA A 126 -8.86 -0.30 5.24
N PHE A 127 -8.95 0.41 6.36
CA PHE A 127 -7.94 1.38 6.83
C PHE A 127 -7.20 0.94 8.10
N LYS A 128 -7.27 -0.34 8.47
CA LYS A 128 -6.48 -0.88 9.59
C LYS A 128 -4.98 -0.71 9.36
N SER A 129 -4.22 -0.71 10.44
CA SER A 129 -2.78 -0.50 10.41
C SER A 129 -2.08 -1.44 9.43
N ASN A 130 -1.17 -0.89 8.63
CA ASN A 130 -0.44 -1.65 7.65
C ASN A 130 0.60 -2.57 8.31
N ILE A 131 0.73 -3.80 7.80
CA ILE A 131 1.64 -4.84 8.29
C ILE A 131 3.12 -4.45 8.16
N ILE A 132 3.44 -3.41 7.40
CA ILE A 132 4.79 -2.85 7.29
C ILE A 132 5.36 -2.43 8.65
N LEU A 133 4.50 -2.08 9.61
CA LEU A 133 4.91 -1.71 10.98
C LEU A 133 5.27 -2.91 11.86
N LEU A 134 4.91 -4.12 11.43
CA LEU A 134 5.17 -5.34 12.17
C LEU A 134 6.50 -5.93 11.70
N SER A 135 7.45 -6.05 12.62
CA SER A 135 8.65 -6.85 12.39
C SER A 135 8.23 -8.30 12.16
N VAL A 136 8.25 -8.73 10.90
CA VAL A 136 7.85 -10.10 10.52
C VAL A 136 8.72 -11.14 11.22
N ALA A 137 10.01 -10.84 11.44
CA ALA A 137 10.91 -11.72 12.16
C ALA A 137 10.50 -11.87 13.63
N ASP A 138 10.23 -10.76 14.32
CA ASP A 138 9.83 -10.79 15.73
C ASP A 138 8.45 -11.43 15.91
N PHE A 139 7.50 -11.14 15.01
CA PHE A 139 6.20 -11.79 14.97
C PHE A 139 6.31 -13.31 14.79
N CYS A 140 7.08 -13.77 13.81
CA CYS A 140 7.29 -15.20 13.57
C CYS A 140 8.04 -15.90 14.72
N ASN A 141 8.87 -15.16 15.45
CA ASN A 141 9.57 -15.67 16.63
C ASN A 141 8.71 -15.61 17.91
N GLY A 142 7.44 -15.18 17.82
CA GLY A 142 6.52 -15.10 18.94
C GLY A 142 6.84 -13.99 19.95
N ALA A 143 7.59 -12.98 19.53
CA ALA A 143 7.83 -11.81 20.37
C ALA A 143 6.52 -11.02 20.53
N ASN A 144 6.11 -10.83 21.78
CA ASN A 144 4.90 -10.07 22.15
C ASN A 144 5.23 -8.69 22.76
N CYS A 145 6.48 -8.24 22.64
CA CYS A 145 6.90 -6.91 23.05
C CYS A 145 6.76 -5.92 21.88
N ILE A 146 6.58 -4.64 22.22
CA ILE A 146 6.53 -3.54 21.25
C ILE A 146 7.84 -3.54 20.45
N GLY A 147 7.76 -3.68 19.13
CA GLY A 147 8.92 -3.64 18.24
C GLY A 147 9.57 -2.26 18.21
N GLU A 148 10.82 -2.16 17.75
CA GLU A 148 11.53 -0.87 17.64
C GLU A 148 10.76 0.14 16.80
N GLU A 149 10.18 -0.33 15.69
CA GLU A 149 9.35 0.48 14.80
C GLU A 149 8.09 0.94 15.53
N GLU A 150 7.33 0.02 16.13
CA GLU A 150 6.13 0.33 16.94
C GLU A 150 6.43 1.28 18.11
N SER A 151 7.58 1.14 18.75
CA SER A 151 8.02 1.99 19.86
C SER A 151 8.23 3.44 19.40
N THR A 152 8.77 3.62 18.19
CA THR A 152 8.89 4.94 17.54
C THR A 152 7.53 5.62 17.38
N PHE A 153 6.45 4.84 17.19
CA PHE A 153 5.08 5.35 17.16
C PHE A 153 4.51 5.62 18.56
N ALA A 154 4.91 4.86 19.58
CA ALA A 154 4.32 4.90 20.91
C ALA A 154 4.86 6.02 21.83
N THR A 155 6.06 6.56 21.61
CA THR A 155 6.78 7.38 22.61
C THR A 155 6.82 8.91 22.40
N ASN A 156 6.17 9.50 21.38
CA ASN A 156 6.16 10.97 21.20
C ASN A 156 4.78 11.59 21.01
#